data_AF-X1L793-F1
#
_entry.id   AF-X1L793-F1
#
_cell.length_a   1.000
_cell.length_b   1.000
_cell.length_c   1.000
_cell.angle_alpha   90.00
_cell.angle_beta   90.00
_cell.angle_gamma   90.00
#
_symmetry.space_group_name_H-M   'P 1'
#
loop_
_entity.id
_entity.type
_entity.pdbx_description
1 polymer ?
#
loop_
_entity_poly.entity_id
_entity_poly.type
_entity_poly.pdbx_seq_one_letter_code
_entity_poly.pdbx_strand_id
1 'polypeptide(L)'
;MTRKILQTLAEYERKVIGARTKAAMLRHQANGRLMGSIPPYGFMVDPKDSRRIIKNPYERIIINQIQRFDKKGLSLRQIAAELTNLKYKPRKVRKKFKGRTVLVKGKWNPQTIHLILKRLSPE
;
A
#
# COMPACT_ATOMS: atom_id res chain seq x y z
N MET A 1 7.57 -44.60 12.69
CA MET A 1 8.62 -43.75 12.09
C MET A 1 8.22 -43.19 10.72
N THR A 2 7.61 -43.98 9.83
CA THR A 2 7.17 -43.58 8.47
C THR A 2 6.19 -42.40 8.40
N ARG A 3 5.18 -42.35 9.28
CA ARG A 3 4.18 -41.25 9.31
C ARG A 3 4.78 -39.87 9.56
N LYS A 4 5.79 -39.78 10.45
CA LYS A 4 6.45 -38.51 10.80
C LYS A 4 7.28 -37.97 9.63
N ILE A 5 7.96 -38.87 8.90
CA ILE A 5 8.70 -38.52 7.68
C ILE A 5 7.76 -37.97 6.60
N LEU A 6 6.63 -38.66 6.35
CA LEU A 6 5.62 -38.20 5.39
C LEU A 6 5.03 -36.85 5.77
N GLN A 7 4.76 -36.60 7.06
CA GLN A 7 4.30 -35.29 7.53
C GLN A 7 5.34 -34.19 7.26
N THR A 8 6.61 -34.44 7.57
CA THR A 8 7.68 -33.46 7.33
C THR A 8 7.88 -33.16 5.84
N LEU A 9 7.74 -34.16 4.97
CA LEU A 9 7.80 -33.97 3.51
C LEU A 9 6.61 -33.14 3.01
N ALA A 10 5.39 -33.45 3.45
CA ALA A 10 4.19 -32.70 3.09
C ALA A 10 4.23 -31.24 3.59
N GLU A 11 4.87 -30.98 4.74
CA GLU A 11 5.12 -29.61 5.23
C GLU A 11 6.17 -28.88 4.39
N TYR A 12 7.25 -29.56 4.01
CA TYR A 12 8.28 -29.01 3.13
C TYR A 12 7.70 -28.60 1.78
N GLU A 13 6.93 -29.47 1.13
CA GLU A 13 6.28 -29.17 -0.16
C GLU A 13 5.36 -27.95 -0.08
N ARG A 14 4.56 -27.85 0.98
CA ARG A 14 3.71 -26.68 1.23
C ARG A 14 4.53 -25.40 1.35
N LYS A 15 5.66 -25.43 2.05
CA LYS A 15 6.56 -24.27 2.17
C LYS A 15 7.17 -23.89 0.81
N VAL A 16 7.60 -24.87 0.02
CA VAL A 16 8.17 -24.64 -1.32
C VAL A 16 7.14 -24.02 -2.27
N ILE A 17 5.92 -24.55 -2.29
CA ILE A 17 4.81 -23.98 -3.08
C ILE A 17 4.51 -22.55 -2.63
N GLY A 18 4.44 -22.30 -1.32
CA GLY A 18 4.25 -20.97 -0.78
C GLY A 18 5.34 -19.99 -1.20
N ALA A 19 6.60 -20.40 -1.16
CA ALA A 19 7.74 -19.58 -1.57
C ALA A 19 7.68 -19.22 -3.07
N ARG A 20 7.36 -20.20 -3.93
CA ARG A 20 7.23 -19.99 -5.38
C ARG A 20 6.08 -19.04 -5.72
N THR A 21 4.92 -19.23 -5.10
CA THR A 21 3.76 -18.35 -5.29
C THR A 21 4.07 -16.93 -4.83
N LYS A 22 4.71 -16.77 -3.66
CA LYS A 22 5.18 -15.46 -3.17
C LYS A 22 6.12 -14.78 -4.17
N ALA A 23 7.12 -15.51 -4.68
CA ALA A 23 8.07 -14.98 -5.65
C ALA A 23 7.38 -14.55 -6.96
N ALA A 24 6.42 -15.34 -7.47
CA ALA A 24 5.64 -14.98 -8.64
C ALA A 24 4.80 -13.71 -8.43
N MET A 25 4.16 -13.57 -7.26
CA MET A 25 3.37 -12.40 -6.91
C MET A 25 4.23 -11.14 -6.77
N LEU A 26 5.42 -11.25 -6.17
CA LEU A 26 6.38 -10.13 -6.09
C LEU A 26 6.88 -9.71 -7.47
N ARG A 27 7.15 -10.66 -8.37
CA ARG A 27 7.51 -10.37 -9.76
C ARG A 27 6.38 -9.62 -10.49
N HIS A 28 5.13 -10.04 -10.30
CA HIS A 28 3.98 -9.32 -10.86
C HIS A 28 3.87 -7.89 -10.31
N GLN A 29 4.08 -7.71 -9.01
CA GLN A 29 4.07 -6.41 -8.37
C GLN A 29 5.20 -5.50 -8.89
N ALA A 30 6.42 -6.02 -9.02
CA ALA A 30 7.57 -5.30 -9.56
C ALA A 30 7.34 -4.85 -11.02
N ASN A 31 6.65 -5.68 -11.80
CA ASN A 31 6.25 -5.36 -13.18
C ASN A 31 5.06 -4.36 -13.26
N GLY A 32 4.65 -3.76 -12.15
CA GLY A 32 3.60 -2.73 -12.12
C GLY A 32 2.19 -3.29 -12.27
N ARG A 33 1.98 -4.60 -12.03
CA ARG A 33 0.63 -5.18 -12.01
C ARG A 33 -0.14 -4.69 -10.79
N LEU A 34 -1.40 -4.36 -11.00
CA LEU A 34 -2.34 -4.05 -9.94
C LEU A 34 -2.68 -5.35 -9.19
N MET A 35 -2.23 -5.45 -7.94
CA MET A 35 -2.38 -6.66 -7.11
C MET A 35 -3.71 -6.72 -6.32
N GLY A 36 -4.54 -5.67 -6.37
CA GLY A 36 -5.82 -5.61 -5.67
C GLY A 36 -6.74 -4.54 -6.25
N SER A 37 -7.90 -4.29 -5.65
CA SER A 37 -8.87 -3.33 -6.22
C SER A 37 -8.41 -1.86 -6.13
N ILE A 38 -7.56 -1.53 -5.15
CA ILE A 38 -7.13 -0.15 -4.88
C ILE A 38 -5.61 -0.08 -4.97
N PRO A 39 -5.03 0.80 -5.81
CA PRO A 39 -3.59 0.96 -5.90
C PRO A 39 -3.03 1.55 -4.60
N PRO A 40 -1.78 1.25 -4.23
CA PRO A 40 -1.11 1.92 -3.11
C PRO A 40 -1.10 3.45 -3.26
N TYR A 41 -1.01 4.17 -2.14
CA TYR A 41 -0.85 5.64 -2.17
C TYR A 41 0.45 6.02 -2.88
N GLY A 42 0.40 7.00 -3.77
CA GLY A 42 1.49 7.36 -4.69
C GLY A 42 1.35 6.75 -6.08
N PHE A 43 0.40 5.82 -6.27
CA PHE A 43 0.12 5.17 -7.54
C PHE A 43 -1.36 5.29 -7.90
N MET A 44 -1.65 5.32 -9.20
CA MET A 44 -3.00 5.26 -9.75
C MET A 44 -3.08 4.10 -10.74
N VAL A 45 -4.30 3.64 -11.03
CA VAL A 45 -4.54 2.69 -12.11
C VAL A 45 -4.22 3.37 -13.44
N ASP A 46 -3.56 2.66 -14.34
CA ASP A 46 -3.25 3.17 -15.66
C ASP A 46 -4.58 3.39 -16.43
N PRO A 47 -4.84 4.60 -16.97
CA PRO A 47 -6.02 4.86 -17.80
C PRO A 47 -6.10 3.98 -19.05
N LYS A 48 -4.95 3.51 -19.56
CA LYS A 48 -4.86 2.66 -20.76
C LYS A 48 -4.97 1.17 -20.44
N ASP A 49 -4.57 0.75 -19.24
CA ASP A 49 -4.60 -0.65 -18.81
C ASP A 49 -5.04 -0.75 -17.34
N SER A 50 -6.29 -1.17 -17.12
CA SER A 50 -6.87 -1.31 -15.79
C SER A 50 -6.15 -2.33 -14.89
N ARG A 51 -5.28 -3.19 -15.45
CA ARG A 51 -4.49 -4.18 -14.71
C ARG A 51 -3.12 -3.65 -14.29
N ARG A 52 -2.75 -2.43 -14.67
CA ARG A 52 -1.45 -1.83 -14.36
C ARG A 52 -1.61 -0.61 -13.46
N ILE A 53 -0.52 -0.28 -12.78
CA ILE A 53 -0.40 0.93 -11.97
C ILE A 53 0.72 1.83 -12.48
N ILE A 54 0.44 3.13 -12.47
CA ILE A 54 1.40 4.19 -12.80
C ILE A 54 1.56 5.13 -11.62
N LYS A 55 2.67 5.88 -11.57
CA LYS A 55 2.92 6.85 -10.51
C LYS A 55 1.89 7.98 -10.60
N ASN A 56 1.26 8.31 -9.48
CA ASN A 56 0.35 9.44 -9.41
C ASN A 56 1.13 10.72 -9.11
N PRO A 57 1.18 11.72 -10.02
CA PRO A 57 2.02 12.91 -9.84
C PRO A 57 1.61 13.71 -8.60
N TYR A 58 0.30 13.87 -8.34
CA TYR A 58 -0.20 14.62 -7.19
C TYR A 58 0.17 13.95 -5.86
N GLU A 59 -0.09 12.65 -5.74
CA GLU A 59 0.23 11.92 -4.51
C GLU A 59 1.73 11.77 -4.30
N ARG A 60 2.54 11.76 -5.38
CA ARG A 60 4.01 11.77 -5.29
C ARG A 60 4.55 13.07 -4.71
N ILE A 61 3.96 14.22 -5.06
CA ILE A 61 4.30 15.50 -4.41
C ILE A 61 4.04 15.41 -2.90
N ILE A 62 2.89 14.85 -2.52
CA ILE A 62 2.53 14.70 -1.11
C ILE A 62 3.48 13.74 -0.39
N ILE A 63 3.84 12.62 -1.02
CA ILE A 63 4.83 11.68 -0.47
C ILE A 63 6.17 12.36 -0.22
N ASN A 64 6.64 13.18 -1.16
CA ASN A 64 7.89 13.92 -0.99
C ASN A 64 7.80 14.89 0.20
N GLN A 65 6.64 15.54 0.42
CA GLN A 65 6.45 16.39 1.60
C GLN A 65 6.42 15.58 2.90
N ILE A 66 5.73 14.44 2.91
CA ILE A 66 5.72 13.51 4.05
C ILE A 66 7.15 13.11 4.42
N GLN A 67 7.97 12.72 3.45
CA GLN A 67 9.38 12.38 3.69
C GLN A 67 10.20 13.57 4.20
N ARG A 68 9.94 14.79 3.70
CA ARG A 68 10.60 16.00 4.19
C ARG A 68 10.25 16.29 5.65
N PHE A 69 8.99 16.12 6.04
CA PHE A 69 8.58 16.31 7.43
C PHE A 69 9.10 15.22 8.36
N ASP A 70 9.13 13.98 7.89
CA ASP A 70 9.70 12.84 8.62
C ASP A 70 11.21 13.04 8.89
N LYS A 71 11.96 13.47 7.88
CA LYS A 71 13.38 13.84 8.02
C LYS A 71 13.65 15.00 8.98
N LYS A 72 12.66 15.88 9.20
CA LYS A 72 12.72 16.96 10.19
C LYS A 72 12.39 16.50 11.62
N GLY A 73 12.06 15.22 11.81
CA GLY A 73 11.72 14.64 13.11
C GLY A 73 10.28 14.92 13.58
N LEU A 74 9.38 15.33 12.68
CA LEU A 74 7.97 15.55 13.05
C LEU A 74 7.29 14.21 13.37
N SER A 75 6.48 14.18 14.43
CA SER A 75 5.63 13.03 14.72
C SER A 75 4.57 12.84 13.64
N LEU A 76 4.07 11.60 13.48
CA LEU A 76 3.03 11.28 12.50
C LEU A 76 1.75 12.15 12.63
N ARG A 77 1.41 12.57 13.86
CA ARG A 77 0.28 13.48 14.12
C ARG A 77 0.56 14.90 13.61
N GLN A 78 1.76 15.41 13.85
CA GLN A 78 2.19 16.71 13.34
C GLN A 78 2.24 16.71 11.81
N ILE A 79 2.75 15.64 11.19
CA ILE A 79 2.71 15.48 9.73
C ILE A 79 1.27 15.56 9.21
N ALA A 80 0.31 14.87 9.85
CA ALA A 80 -1.09 14.92 9.45
C ALA A 80 -1.70 16.32 9.56
N ALA A 81 -1.35 17.06 10.63
CA ALA A 81 -1.78 18.44 10.84
C ALA A 81 -1.19 19.35 9.76
N GLU A 82 0.12 19.28 9.51
CA GLU A 82 0.80 20.06 8.47
C GLU A 82 0.23 19.83 7.08
N LEU A 83 -0.02 18.57 6.69
CA LEU A 83 -0.65 18.26 5.42
C LEU A 83 -2.04 18.87 5.28
N THR A 84 -2.79 18.92 6.39
CA THR A 84 -4.13 19.52 6.44
C THR A 84 -4.04 21.05 6.34
N ASN A 85 -3.11 21.68 7.07
CA ASN A 85 -2.86 23.13 7.04
C ASN A 85 -2.43 23.60 5.65
N LEU A 86 -1.56 22.84 4.99
CA LEU A 86 -1.11 23.06 3.61
C LEU A 86 -2.16 22.73 2.55
N LYS A 87 -3.38 22.35 2.95
CA LYS A 87 -4.52 22.04 2.07
C LYS A 87 -4.25 20.88 1.09
N TYR A 88 -3.32 19.98 1.41
CA TYR A 88 -3.15 18.75 0.64
C TYR A 88 -4.33 17.81 0.87
N LYS A 89 -4.98 17.38 -0.21
CA LYS A 89 -6.18 16.56 -0.15
C LYS A 89 -5.80 15.09 -0.03
N PRO A 90 -6.25 14.37 1.02
CA PRO A 90 -6.07 12.92 1.08
C PRO A 90 -6.94 12.24 0.02
N ARG A 91 -6.59 10.99 -0.32
CA ARG A 91 -7.39 10.19 -1.26
C ARG A 91 -8.80 9.98 -0.70
N LYS A 92 -9.81 10.06 -1.58
CA LYS A 92 -11.20 9.75 -1.22
C LYS A 92 -11.31 8.29 -0.79
N VAL A 93 -12.12 8.03 0.23
CA VAL A 93 -12.34 6.70 0.78
C VAL A 93 -13.75 6.23 0.45
N ARG A 94 -13.90 4.96 0.07
CA ARG A 94 -15.22 4.34 -0.10
C ARG A 94 -15.79 4.02 1.28
N LYS A 95 -16.99 4.52 1.58
CA LYS A 95 -17.74 4.19 2.79
C LYS A 95 -19.13 3.71 2.43
N LYS A 96 -19.68 2.78 3.21
CA LYS A 96 -21.09 2.42 3.11
C LYS A 96 -21.94 3.46 3.84
N PHE A 97 -22.98 3.94 3.18
CA PHE A 97 -23.97 4.85 3.73
C PHE A 97 -25.35 4.44 3.24
N LYS A 98 -26.27 4.12 4.16
CA LYS A 98 -27.64 3.66 3.85
C LYS A 98 -27.68 2.61 2.73
N GLY A 99 -26.87 1.55 2.85
CA GLY A 99 -26.79 0.46 1.87
C GLY A 99 -26.01 0.75 0.57
N ARG A 100 -25.62 2.01 0.31
CA ARG A 100 -24.87 2.42 -0.90
C ARG A 100 -23.40 2.68 -0.58
N THR A 101 -22.52 2.44 -1.54
CA THR A 101 -21.10 2.82 -1.41
C THR A 101 -20.89 4.23 -1.95
N VAL A 102 -20.46 5.14 -1.09
CA VAL A 102 -20.20 6.54 -1.42
C VAL A 102 -18.72 6.89 -1.26
N LEU A 103 -18.21 7.77 -2.11
CA LEU A 103 -16.86 8.32 -1.98
C LEU A 103 -16.91 9.55 -1.07
N VAL A 104 -16.29 9.43 0.10
CA VAL A 104 -16.19 10.54 1.06
C VAL A 104 -14.81 11.19 1.01
N LYS A 105 -14.74 12.48 1.38
CA LYS A 105 -13.46 13.14 1.65
C LYS A 105 -12.74 12.39 2.78
N GLY A 106 -11.49 12.02 2.53
CA GLY A 106 -10.63 11.44 3.56
C GLY A 106 -10.19 12.50 4.57
N LYS A 107 -9.57 12.03 5.66
CA LYS A 107 -8.78 12.85 6.58
C LYS A 107 -7.37 12.27 6.64
N TRP A 108 -6.36 13.11 6.86
CA TRP A 108 -5.02 12.62 7.13
C TRP A 108 -5.01 11.87 8.47
N ASN A 109 -4.76 10.57 8.42
CA ASN A 109 -4.64 9.71 9.59
C ASN A 109 -3.16 9.35 9.79
N PRO A 110 -2.60 9.49 11.02
CA PRO A 110 -1.25 9.04 11.35
C PRO A 110 -0.93 7.62 10.87
N GLN A 111 -1.89 6.68 10.91
CA GLN A 111 -1.70 5.31 10.42
C GLN A 111 -1.44 5.27 8.91
N THR A 112 -2.12 6.12 8.13
CA THR A 112 -1.91 6.20 6.68
C THR A 112 -0.51 6.72 6.37
N ILE A 113 -0.04 7.70 7.13
CA ILE A 113 1.31 8.27 7.00
C ILE A 113 2.36 7.21 7.36
N HIS A 114 2.17 6.49 8.46
CA HIS A 114 3.04 5.38 8.84
C HIS A 114 3.14 4.32 7.72
N LEU A 115 2.01 3.90 7.13
CA LEU A 115 2.01 2.94 6.02
C LEU A 115 2.70 3.46 4.77
N ILE A 116 2.65 4.78 4.50
CA ILE A 116 3.37 5.42 3.40
C ILE A 116 4.88 5.35 3.68
N LEU A 117 5.31 5.78 4.86
CA LEU A 117 6.72 5.79 5.26
C LEU A 117 7.33 4.38 5.29
N LYS A 118 6.63 3.42 5.91
CA LYS A 118 7.05 2.01 5.97
C LYS A 118 7.25 1.39 4.57
N ARG A 119 6.48 1.83 3.57
CA ARG A 119 6.66 1.35 2.18
C ARG A 119 7.88 1.98 1.51
N LEU A 120 8.24 3.20 1.90
CA LEU A 120 9.34 3.96 1.29
C LEU A 120 10.70 3.62 1.90
N SER A 121 10.71 3.15 3.14
CA SER A 121 11.89 2.62 3.83
C SER A 121 11.67 1.13 4.12
N PRO A 122 11.84 0.25 3.12
CA PRO A 122 11.91 -1.18 3.39
C PRO A 122 13.24 -1.46 4.09
N GLU A 123 13.21 -1.56 5.41
CA GLU A 123 14.21 -2.38 6.13
C GLU A 123 13.99 -3.86 5.83
#